data_AF-A0A0P9DEX5-F1
#
_entry.id   AF-A0A0P9DEX5-F1
#
_cell.length_a   1.000
_cell.length_b   1.000
_cell.length_c   1.000
_cell.angle_alpha   90.00
_cell.angle_beta   90.00
_cell.angle_gamma   90.00
#
_symmetry.space_group_name_H-M   'P 1'
#
loop_
_entity.id
_entity.type
_entity.pdbx_description
1 polymer ?
#
loop_
_entity_poly.entity_id
_entity_poly.type
_entity_poly.pdbx_seq_one_letter_code
_entity_poly.pdbx_strand_id
1 'polypeptide(L)'
;MNTARPHLVFSPNADARWLLEYDGFDPLLEPSIEAVFALVNGYGGTRAALEEGSPVSRPSAFVAGVFNTPARPPAPELEAPISELVVA
;
A
#
# COMPACT_ATOMS: atom_id res chain seq x y z
N MET A 1 23.87 30.06 -23.30
CA MET A 1 23.41 28.66 -23.14
C MET A 1 22.17 28.68 -22.27
N ASN A 2 20.97 28.70 -22.87
CA ASN A 2 19.70 28.83 -22.14
C ASN A 2 19.22 27.43 -21.71
N THR A 3 19.42 27.06 -20.44
CA THR A 3 18.88 25.82 -19.86
C THR A 3 17.40 26.02 -19.58
N ALA A 4 16.55 25.74 -20.55
CA ALA A 4 15.11 25.64 -20.34
C ALA A 4 14.85 24.56 -19.28
N ARG A 5 14.41 24.97 -18.09
CA ARG A 5 13.89 24.04 -17.10
C ARG A 5 12.63 23.40 -17.70
N PRO A 6 12.49 22.07 -17.74
CA PRO A 6 11.25 21.46 -18.19
C PRO A 6 10.12 21.99 -17.32
N HIS A 7 9.03 22.44 -17.95
CA HIS A 7 7.81 22.80 -17.25
C HIS A 7 7.27 21.53 -16.62
N LEU A 8 7.58 21.32 -15.34
CA LEU A 8 6.93 20.30 -14.53
C LEU A 8 5.46 20.69 -14.45
N VAL A 9 4.61 19.90 -15.10
CA VAL A 9 3.14 20.06 -15.09
C VAL A 9 2.60 20.04 -13.65
N PHE A 10 3.31 19.38 -12.74
CA PHE A 10 3.03 19.35 -11.31
C PHE A 10 4.25 19.81 -10.53
N SER A 11 4.08 20.79 -9.65
CA SER A 11 5.12 21.18 -8.69
C SER A 11 4.91 20.40 -7.39
N PRO A 12 5.94 19.75 -6.82
CA PRO A 12 5.84 19.10 -5.53
C PRO A 12 5.38 20.10 -4.47
N ASN A 13 4.37 19.74 -3.68
CA ASN A 13 3.96 20.51 -2.52
C ASN A 13 4.72 19.97 -1.30
N ALA A 14 5.46 20.84 -0.61
CA ALA A 14 6.24 20.52 0.59
C ALA A 14 5.52 20.92 1.90
N ASP A 15 4.23 21.28 1.83
CA ASP A 15 3.43 21.59 3.02
C ASP A 15 3.24 20.33 3.88
N ALA A 16 3.86 20.33 5.07
CA ALA A 16 3.86 19.21 6.01
C ALA A 16 2.44 18.77 6.44
N ARG A 17 1.41 19.62 6.28
CA ARG A 17 0.02 19.23 6.55
C ARG A 17 -0.53 18.20 5.56
N TRP A 18 0.14 18.03 4.42
CA TRP A 18 -0.24 17.11 3.33
C TRP A 18 0.79 16.00 3.13
N LEU A 19 1.81 15.94 3.98
CA LEU A 19 2.86 14.93 3.91
C LEU A 19 2.73 13.98 5.09
N LEU A 20 2.89 12.69 4.81
CA LEU A 20 3.16 11.69 5.83
C LEU A 20 4.62 11.29 5.68
N GLU A 21 5.40 11.48 6.73
CA GLU A 21 6.83 11.22 6.73
C GLU A 21 7.16 10.26 7.87
N TYR A 22 8.08 9.34 7.61
CA TYR A 22 8.70 8.47 8.59
C TYR A 22 10.20 8.53 8.37
N ASP A 23 10.95 8.85 9.42
CA ASP A 23 12.40 8.99 9.36
C ASP A 23 13.07 7.76 9.99
N GLY A 24 14.03 7.18 9.28
CA GLY A 24 14.72 5.95 9.66
C GLY A 24 14.05 4.66 9.19
N PHE A 25 14.49 3.55 9.78
CA PHE A 25 14.07 2.19 9.45
C PHE A 25 14.02 1.36 10.74
N ASP A 26 12.87 0.75 11.03
CA ASP A 26 12.70 -0.14 12.18
C ASP A 26 12.14 -1.48 11.68
N PRO A 27 12.93 -2.57 11.73
CA PRO A 27 12.51 -3.88 11.24
C PRO A 27 11.20 -4.39 11.85
N LEU A 28 10.87 -3.98 13.08
CA LEU A 28 9.65 -4.39 13.76
C LEU A 28 8.41 -3.62 13.27
N LEU A 29 8.60 -2.37 12.86
CA LEU A 29 7.52 -1.51 12.36
C LEU A 29 7.32 -1.62 10.85
N GLU A 30 8.28 -2.19 10.14
CA GLU A 30 8.29 -2.19 8.68
C GLU A 30 7.03 -2.76 8.03
N PRO A 31 6.49 -3.91 8.47
CA PRO A 31 5.19 -4.37 7.98
C PRO A 31 4.01 -3.42 8.24
N SER A 32 4.09 -2.54 9.24
CA SER A 32 3.05 -1.53 9.48
C SER A 32 3.28 -0.30 8.63
N ILE A 33 4.52 0.17 8.51
CA ILE A 33 4.90 1.33 7.69
C ILE A 33 4.52 1.08 6.23
N GLU A 34 4.90 -0.07 5.68
CA GLU A 34 4.50 -0.48 4.33
C GLU A 34 2.98 -0.46 4.08
N ALA A 35 2.19 -0.78 5.11
CA ALA A 35 0.73 -0.80 5.02
C ALA A 35 0.16 0.62 5.03
N VAL A 36 0.67 1.48 5.91
CA VAL A 36 0.21 2.86 6.08
C VAL A 36 0.59 3.72 4.88
N PHE A 37 1.78 3.51 4.31
CA PHE A 37 2.29 4.24 3.15
C PHE A 37 1.83 3.65 1.81
N ALA A 38 0.95 2.63 1.81
CA ALA A 38 0.46 1.99 0.60
C ALA A 38 -0.20 2.99 -0.37
N LEU A 39 -0.01 2.77 -1.68
CA LEU A 39 -0.60 3.58 -2.73
C LEU A 39 -1.71 2.80 -3.43
N VAL A 40 -2.84 3.47 -3.68
CA VAL A 40 -4.05 2.85 -4.24
C VAL A 40 -4.85 3.85 -5.08
N ASN A 41 -5.49 3.37 -6.15
CA ASN A 41 -6.38 4.16 -7.01
C ASN A 41 -7.82 3.60 -7.12
N GLY A 42 -8.17 2.64 -6.26
CA GLY A 42 -9.45 1.94 -6.27
C GLY A 42 -9.51 0.73 -7.21
N TYR A 43 -8.67 0.67 -8.25
CA TYR A 43 -8.53 -0.50 -9.12
C TYR A 43 -7.36 -1.38 -8.71
N GLY A 44 -6.20 -0.79 -8.44
CA GLY A 44 -5.00 -1.49 -7.99
C GLY A 44 -4.35 -0.76 -6.82
N GLY A 45 -3.59 -1.50 -6.04
CA GLY A 45 -2.80 -0.93 -4.95
C GLY A 45 -1.57 -1.77 -4.63
N THR A 46 -0.57 -1.12 -4.06
CA THR A 46 0.67 -1.75 -3.61
C THR A 46 1.02 -1.28 -2.21
N ARG A 47 1.55 -2.20 -1.40
CA ARG A 47 2.23 -1.85 -0.16
C ARG A 47 3.51 -1.10 -0.49
N ALA A 48 3.91 -0.17 0.37
CA ALA A 48 5.11 0.63 0.21
C ALA A 48 6.37 -0.10 0.71
N ALA A 49 6.55 -1.35 0.30
CA ALA A 49 7.79 -2.06 0.54
C ALA A 49 8.92 -1.45 -0.29
N LEU A 50 10.13 -1.49 0.24
CA LEU A 50 11.33 -1.07 -0.49
C LEU A 50 11.54 -1.98 -1.71
N GLU A 51 11.85 -1.37 -2.86
CA GLU A 51 11.94 -2.06 -4.15
C GLU A 51 13.17 -2.98 -4.24
N GLU A 52 14.25 -2.64 -3.53
CA GLU A 52 15.43 -3.52 -3.37
C GLU A 52 15.14 -4.79 -2.56
N GLY A 53 14.00 -4.82 -1.85
CA GLY A 53 13.57 -5.91 -1.00
C GLY A 53 14.26 -5.92 0.37
N SER A 54 13.59 -6.53 1.34
CA SER A 54 14.11 -6.71 2.69
C SER A 54 13.59 -8.01 3.32
N PRO A 55 14.38 -8.70 4.16
CA PRO A 55 13.94 -9.93 4.83
C PRO A 55 12.74 -9.75 5.77
N VAL A 56 12.51 -8.53 6.25
CA VAL A 56 11.42 -8.19 7.19
C VAL A 56 10.22 -7.57 6.50
N SER A 57 10.35 -7.25 5.21
CA SER A 57 9.30 -6.64 4.40
C SER A 57 8.18 -7.62 4.06
N ARG A 58 6.98 -7.08 3.81
CA ARG A 58 5.83 -7.83 3.29
C ARG A 58 5.36 -7.17 1.99
N PRO A 59 6.14 -7.27 0.90
CA PRO A 59 5.77 -6.69 -0.38
C PRO A 59 4.49 -7.36 -0.90
N SER A 60 3.52 -6.56 -1.35
CA SER A 60 2.30 -7.09 -1.96
C SER A 60 1.64 -6.05 -2.86
N ALA A 61 1.15 -6.51 -4.00
CA ALA A 61 0.30 -5.75 -4.91
C ALA A 61 -1.04 -6.47 -5.07
N PHE A 62 -2.12 -5.70 -5.09
CA PHE A 62 -3.49 -6.17 -5.16
C PHE A 62 -4.23 -5.52 -6.32
N VAL A 63 -5.13 -6.28 -6.94
CA VAL A 63 -6.01 -5.79 -8.01
C VAL A 63 -7.45 -6.10 -7.59
N ALA A 64 -8.30 -5.07 -7.61
CA ALA A 64 -9.71 -5.19 -7.27
C ALA A 64 -10.40 -6.20 -8.20
N GLY A 65 -11.14 -7.14 -7.61
CA GLY A 65 -11.83 -8.20 -8.34
C GLY A 65 -10.98 -9.44 -8.65
N VAL A 66 -9.67 -9.42 -8.35
CA VAL A 66 -8.80 -10.58 -8.50
C VAL A 66 -8.65 -11.29 -7.15
N PHE A 67 -9.29 -12.44 -7.02
CA PHE A 67 -9.27 -13.24 -5.81
C PHE A 67 -8.74 -14.65 -6.10
N ASN A 68 -8.16 -15.28 -5.09
CA ASN A 68 -7.83 -16.70 -5.11
C ASN A 68 -8.82 -17.47 -4.23
N THR A 69 -9.18 -18.68 -4.65
CA THR A 69 -9.89 -19.64 -3.83
C THR A 69 -8.89 -20.70 -3.38
N PRO A 70 -8.27 -20.54 -2.19
CA PRO A 70 -7.27 -21.50 -1.75
C PRO A 70 -7.92 -22.85 -1.46
N ALA A 71 -7.21 -23.95 -1.74
CA ALA A 71 -7.69 -25.30 -1.48
C ALA A 71 -7.91 -25.60 0.02
N ARG A 72 -7.31 -24.81 0.90
CA ARG A 72 -7.53 -24.80 2.35
C ARG A 72 -7.66 -23.36 2.82
N PRO A 73 -8.65 -23.03 3.67
CA PRO A 73 -8.79 -21.67 4.18
C PRO A 73 -7.56 -21.30 5.04
N PRO A 74 -7.06 -20.05 4.91
CA PRO A 74 -5.86 -19.62 5.61
C PRO A 74 -6.09 -19.40 7.12
N ALA A 75 -7.35 -19.30 7.54
CA ALA A 75 -7.77 -19.29 8.93
C ALA A 75 -9.13 -20.01 9.08
N PRO A 76 -9.37 -20.78 10.17
CA PRO A 76 -10.63 -21.49 10.39
C PRO A 76 -11.85 -20.56 10.44
N GLU A 77 -11.69 -19.33 10.94
CA GLU A 77 -12.78 -18.35 11.01
C GLU A 77 -13.34 -17.92 9.64
N LEU A 78 -12.59 -18.12 8.55
CA LEU A 78 -13.03 -17.77 7.18
C LEU A 78 -13.98 -18.83 6.58
N GLU A 79 -14.22 -19.96 7.26
CA GLU A 79 -15.29 -20.90 6.90
C GLU A 79 -16.67 -20.45 7.42
N ALA A 80 -16.71 -19.54 8.39
CA ALA A 80 -17.98 -19.02 8.90
C ALA A 80 -18.66 -18.15 7.84
N PRO A 81 -19.98 -18.29 7.61
CA PRO A 81 -20.70 -17.41 6.72
C PRO A 81 -20.56 -15.97 7.19
N ILE A 82 -20.16 -15.08 6.29
CA ILE A 82 -20.15 -13.64 6.53
C ILE A 82 -21.60 -13.25 6.84
N SER A 83 -21.86 -12.74 8.04
CA SER A 83 -23.18 -12.21 8.37
C SER A 83 -23.48 -11.09 7.38
N GLU A 84 -24.54 -11.27 6.60
CA GLU A 84 -24.97 -10.35 5.56
C GLU A 84 -25.00 -8.92 6.14
N LEU A 85 -24.18 -8.03 5.59
CA LEU A 85 -24.22 -6.63 5.94
C LEU A 85 -25.54 -6.08 5.39
N VAL A 86 -26.59 -6.11 6.20
CA VAL A 86 -27.86 -5.43 5.89
C VAL A 86 -27.56 -3.94 5.92
N VAL A 87 -27.23 -3.38 4.76
CA VAL A 87 -27.25 -1.94 4.54
C VAL A 87 -28.72 -1.55 4.45
N ALA A 88 -29.21 -0.90 5.50
CA ALA A 88 -30.55 -0.30 5.56
C ALA A 88 -30.63 0.96 4.70
#